data_AF-A0A6A4BF19-F1
#
_entry.id   AF-A0A6A4BF19-F1
#
_cell.length_a   1.000
_cell.length_b   1.000
_cell.length_c   1.000
_cell.angle_alpha   90.00
_cell.angle_beta   90.00
_cell.angle_gamma   90.00
#
_symmetry.space_group_name_H-M   'P 1'
#
loop_
_entity.id
_entity.type
_entity.pdbx_description
1 polymer ?
#
loop_
_entity_poly.entity_id
_entity_poly.type
_entity_poly.pdbx_seq_one_letter_code
_entity_poly.pdbx_strand_id
1 'polypeptide(L)' 'MASVVSSDSGTEATNEPANAGAPEAHVSAATSVCAPRMEQRYYASWEEFFSALSEYQDATCQVFGKRSSTSVAARNAEL' A
#
# COMPACT_ATOMS: atom_id res chain seq x y z
N MET A 1 -49.16 -23.42 27.23
CA MET A 1 -49.41 -22.59 26.02
C MET A 1 -48.58 -23.23 24.91
N ALA A 2 -49.17 -24.15 24.13
CA ALA A 2 -49.59 -23.99 22.71
C ALA A 2 -48.37 -23.86 21.77
N SER A 3 -48.18 -24.58 20.67
CA SER A 3 -49.07 -25.41 19.83
C SER A 3 -48.25 -26.35 18.94
N VAL A 4 -48.92 -27.39 18.44
CA VAL A 4 -48.48 -28.40 17.46
C VAL A 4 -48.66 -27.90 16.01
N VAL A 5 -47.78 -28.32 15.08
CA VAL A 5 -48.06 -28.91 13.74
C VAL A 5 -46.71 -29.06 12.99
N SER A 6 -46.19 -30.28 12.79
CA SER A 6 -46.37 -31.23 11.66
C SER A 6 -45.95 -30.77 10.26
N SER A 7 -45.46 -31.77 9.51
CA SER A 7 -45.27 -31.86 8.05
C SER A 7 -43.88 -31.42 7.55
N ASP A 8 -43.18 -32.09 6.65
CA ASP A 8 -43.32 -33.39 5.96
C ASP A 8 -41.94 -33.71 5.32
N SER A 9 -41.77 -34.98 4.98
CA SER A 9 -40.66 -35.61 4.25
C SER A 9 -40.12 -34.84 3.04
N GLY A 10 -38.82 -35.00 2.82
CA GLY A 10 -38.15 -34.65 1.56
C GLY A 10 -36.73 -35.21 1.49
N THR A 11 -36.62 -36.48 1.04
CA THR A 11 -35.54 -37.05 0.19
C THR A 11 -34.09 -36.63 0.51
N GLU A 12 -33.34 -37.47 1.21
CA GLU A 12 -32.41 -38.46 0.62
C GLU A 12 -31.42 -37.88 -0.42
N ALA A 13 -30.16 -37.88 0.01
CA ALA A 13 -28.91 -37.94 -0.75
C ALA A 13 -28.86 -37.18 -2.08
N THR A 14 -28.06 -36.11 -2.14
CA THR A 14 -27.26 -35.77 -3.32
C THR A 14 -26.17 -34.78 -2.92
N ASN A 15 -24.96 -35.33 -2.80
CA ASN A 15 -23.67 -34.73 -3.12
C ASN A 15 -23.24 -33.49 -2.32
N GLU A 16 -22.33 -33.71 -1.36
CA GLU A 16 -21.14 -32.87 -1.27
C GLU A 16 -20.37 -33.02 -2.59
N PRO A 17 -20.25 -32.00 -3.47
CA PRO A 17 -19.02 -31.87 -4.19
C PRO A 17 -18.09 -31.12 -3.25
N ALA A 18 -17.05 -31.82 -2.82
CA ALA A 18 -15.80 -31.21 -2.42
C ALA A 18 -15.39 -30.19 -3.49
N ASN A 19 -15.83 -28.94 -3.36
CA ASN A 19 -15.27 -27.86 -4.14
C ASN A 19 -14.04 -27.38 -3.39
N ALA A 20 -12.98 -28.18 -3.51
CA ALA A 20 -11.60 -27.72 -3.40
C ALA A 20 -11.34 -26.71 -4.55
N GLY A 21 -12.05 -25.59 -4.50
CA GLY A 21 -12.16 -24.62 -5.58
C GLY A 21 -11.13 -23.53 -5.44
N ALA A 22 -9.86 -23.91 -5.66
CA ALA A 22 -8.70 -23.04 -5.85
C ALA A 22 -8.34 -22.09 -4.68
N PRO A 23 -7.04 -21.81 -4.45
CA PRO A 23 -6.68 -20.66 -3.61
C PRO A 23 -7.27 -19.42 -4.29
N GLU A 24 -8.18 -18.74 -3.60
CA GLU A 24 -8.75 -17.47 -4.04
C GLU A 24 -7.58 -16.55 -4.40
N ALA A 25 -7.45 -16.22 -5.69
CA ALA A 25 -6.37 -15.39 -6.21
C ALA A 25 -6.60 -13.93 -5.80
N HIS A 26 -6.42 -13.62 -4.51
CA HIS A 26 -6.64 -12.28 -3.96
C HIS A 26 -5.53 -11.28 -4.25
N VAL A 27 -4.51 -11.67 -5.02
CA VAL A 27 -3.44 -10.74 -5.37
C VAL A 27 -3.83 -10.07 -6.67
N SER A 28 -4.49 -8.91 -6.56
CA SER A 28 -4.66 -8.00 -7.69
C SER A 28 -3.30 -7.84 -8.39
N ALA A 29 -3.30 -7.90 -9.72
CA ALA A 29 -2.09 -7.75 -10.52
C ALA A 29 -1.30 -6.53 -10.01
N ALA A 30 -0.04 -6.76 -9.60
CA ALA A 30 0.80 -5.69 -9.08
C ALA A 30 1.05 -4.67 -10.20
N THR A 31 0.51 -3.47 -10.05
CA THR A 31 0.83 -2.36 -10.94
C THR A 31 2.24 -1.89 -10.63
N SER A 32 3.20 -2.27 -11.48
CA SER A 32 4.56 -1.73 -11.41
C SER A 32 4.59 -0.38 -12.14
N VAL A 33 4.91 0.68 -11.42
CA VAL A 33 5.16 2.01 -12.00
C VAL A 33 6.68 2.20 -12.12
N CYS A 34 7.16 2.49 -13.32
CA CYS A 34 8.57 2.77 -13.55
C CYS A 34 8.81 4.28 -13.47
N ALA A 35 9.67 4.69 -12.56
CA ALA A 35 10.08 6.08 -12.44
C ALA A 35 11.11 6.44 -13.52
N PRO A 36 11.00 7.62 -14.15
CA PRO A 36 12.08 8.20 -14.94
C PRO A 36 13.40 8.20 -14.17
N ARG A 37 14.53 8.03 -14.87
CA ARG A 37 15.83 8.14 -14.23
C ARG A 37 16.10 9.59 -13.86
N MET A 38 16.46 9.85 -12.60
CA MET A 38 16.90 11.17 -12.19
C MET A 38 18.23 11.51 -12.87
N GLU A 39 18.30 12.67 -13.53
CA GLU A 39 19.53 13.11 -14.18
C GLU A 39 20.60 13.47 -13.15
N GLN A 40 21.85 13.10 -13.44
CA GLN A 40 22.98 13.49 -12.61
C GLN A 40 23.34 14.94 -12.94
N ARG A 41 23.00 15.86 -12.03
CA ARG A 41 23.27 17.30 -12.13
C ARG A 41 24.01 17.79 -10.89
N TYR A 42 24.88 18.78 -11.09
CA TYR A 42 25.50 19.53 -9.99
C TYR A 42 24.75 20.85 -9.83
N TYR A 43 24.32 21.14 -8.60
CA TYR A 43 23.59 22.36 -8.26
C TYR A 43 24.50 23.32 -7.53
N ALA A 44 24.34 24.62 -7.77
CA ALA A 44 25.13 25.67 -7.13
C ALA A 44 24.73 25.90 -5.67
N SER A 45 23.50 25.53 -5.30
CA SER A 45 22.98 25.65 -3.94
C SER A 45 22.04 24.50 -3.56
N TRP A 46 21.79 24.37 -2.26
CA TRP A 46 20.77 23.44 -1.76
C TRP A 46 19.36 23.84 -2.21
N GLU A 47 19.08 25.13 -2.32
CA GLU A 47 17.77 25.63 -2.75
C GLU A 47 17.46 25.19 -4.19
N GLU A 48 18.43 25.33 -5.09
CA GLU A 48 18.32 24.88 -6.48
C GLU A 48 18.12 23.36 -6.58
N PHE A 49 18.82 22.58 -5.74
CA PHE A 49 18.60 21.14 -5.63
C PHE A 49 17.17 20.82 -5.18
N PHE A 50 16.65 21.50 -4.16
CA PHE A 50 15.29 21.25 -3.66
C PHE A 50 14.22 21.66 -4.69
N SER A 51 14.43 22.72 -5.46
CA SER A 51 13.56 23.09 -6.58
C SER A 51 13.51 21.99 -7.64
N ALA A 52 14.67 21.51 -8.10
CA ALA A 52 14.73 20.43 -9.08
C ALA A 52 14.16 19.11 -8.54
N LEU A 53 14.33 18.84 -7.24
CA LEU A 53 13.73 17.68 -6.59
C LEU A 53 12.20 17.79 -6.53
N SER A 54 11.65 18.99 -6.34
CA SER A 54 10.19 19.23 -6.36
C SER A 54 9.60 18.96 -7.74
N GLU A 55 10.23 19.48 -8.79
CA GLU A 55 9.79 19.23 -10.18
C GLU A 55 9.79 17.73 -10.51
N TYR A 56 10.81 17.01 -10.06
CA TYR A 56 10.89 15.56 -10.24
C TYR A 56 9.82 14.81 -9.43
N GLN A 57 9.48 15.26 -8.22
CA GLN A 57 8.37 14.68 -7.44
C GLN A 57 7.05 14.79 -8.18
N ASP A 58 6.74 15.98 -8.68
CA ASP A 58 5.50 16.25 -9.42
C ASP A 58 5.44 15.40 -10.69
N ALA A 59 6.56 15.26 -11.41
CA ALA A 59 6.64 14.46 -12.63
C ALA A 59 6.52 12.94 -12.39
N THR A 60 6.93 12.46 -11.22
CA THR A 60 6.98 11.01 -10.91
C THR A 60 5.92 10.55 -9.91
N CYS A 61 5.13 11.48 -9.38
CA CYS A 61 4.21 11.28 -8.27
C CYS A 61 4.89 10.64 -7.04
N GLN A 62 6.19 10.87 -6.86
CA GLN A 62 6.96 10.42 -5.70
C GLN A 62 7.07 11.53 -4.67
N VAL A 63 7.27 11.17 -3.41
CA VAL A 63 7.43 12.13 -2.32
C VAL A 63 8.83 12.00 -1.72
N PHE A 64 9.60 13.08 -1.73
CA PHE A 64 10.91 13.17 -1.08
C PHE A 64 10.89 14.22 0.01
N GLY A 65 11.43 13.85 1.18
CA GLY A 65 11.50 14.73 2.35
C GLY A 65 12.93 15.03 2.77
N LYS A 66 13.18 16.27 3.20
CA LYS A 66 14.45 16.64 3.85
C LYS A 66 14.51 15.99 5.23
N ARG A 67 15.43 15.05 5.42
CA ARG A 67 15.77 14.52 6.75
C ARG A 67 16.96 15.29 7.29
N SER A 68 16.74 16.11 8.31
CA SER A 68 17.81 16.70 9.11
C SER A 68 17.97 15.89 10.39
N SER A 69 19.18 15.40 10.65
CA SER A 69 19.53 14.90 11.97
C SER A 69 20.08 16.06 12.80
N THR A 70 19.51 16.32 13.97
CA THR A 70 20.13 17.20 14.95
C THR A 70 21.18 16.41 15.71
N SER A 71 22.32 17.05 16.02
CA SER A 71 23.33 16.40 16.85
C SER A 71 22.83 16.29 18.30
N VAL A 72 23.32 15.29 19.05
CA VAL A 72 23.00 15.17 20.48
C VAL A 72 23.39 16.45 21.23
N ALA A 73 24.51 17.08 20.85
CA ALA A 73 24.96 18.34 21.44
C ALA A 73 23.97 19.49 21.18
N ALA A 74 23.44 19.63 19.95
CA ALA A 74 22.45 20.65 19.63
C ALA A 74 21.14 20.43 20.41
N ARG A 75 20.68 19.18 20.51
CA ARG A 75 19.50 18.82 21.29
C ARG A 75 19.68 19.10 22.79
N ASN A 76 20.87 18.84 23.34
CA ASN A 76 21.14 19.04 24.76
C ASN A 76 21.28 20.52 25.14
N ALA A 77 21.52 21.42 24.18
CA ALA A 77 21.58 22.86 24.42
C ALA A 77 20.18 23.53 24.50
N GLU A 78 19.14 22.83 24.05
CA GLU A 78 17.74 23.28 24.11
C GLU A 78 17.00 22.79 25.38
N LEU A 79 17.66 21.99 26.23
CA LEU A 79 17.18 21.52 27.54
C LEU A 79 17.67 22.44 28.67
#